data_AF-A0A418RDX0-F1
#
_entry.id   AF-A0A418RDX0-F1
#
_cell.length_a   1.000
_cell.length_b   1.000
_cell.length_c   1.000
_cell.angle_alpha   90.00
_cell.angle_beta   90.00
_cell.angle_gamma   90.00
#
_symmetry.space_group_name_H-M   'P 1'
#
loop_
_entity.id
_entity.type
_entity.pdbx_description
1 polymer ?
#
loop_
_entity_poly.entity_id
_entity_poly.type
_entity_poly.pdbx_seq_one_letter_code
_entity_poly.pdbx_strand_id
1 'polypeptide(L)'
;MSLTADLHCEIREVGGHWWPIAIFEIGSARRFRQALHGAGLADRGLPPDVSDVLRDRYDEHVTAYPREICGATFVTAQELPLMLNAALWLTAEERERIPPHTYEEYAETDFIHAWHAFAQAHEAHERAARLVMWFGL
;
A
#
# COMPACT_ATOMS: atom_id res chain seq x y z
N MET A 1 -4.51 15.00 14.30
CA MET A 1 -4.33 14.70 12.87
C MET A 1 -4.08 13.22 12.75
N SER A 2 -4.90 12.55 11.94
CA SER A 2 -4.89 11.09 11.79
C SER A 2 -4.18 10.79 10.49
N LEU A 3 -3.15 9.95 10.53
CA LEU A 3 -2.44 9.57 9.32
C LEU A 3 -3.41 8.85 8.37
N THR A 4 -3.56 9.36 7.15
CA THR A 4 -4.33 8.72 6.07
C THR A 4 -3.39 8.13 5.02
N ALA A 5 -3.91 7.32 4.11
CA ALA A 5 -3.17 6.91 2.93
C ALA A 5 -4.09 6.72 1.72
N ASP A 6 -3.65 7.16 0.56
CA ASP A 6 -4.28 6.79 -0.71
C ASP A 6 -3.43 5.72 -1.38
N LEU A 7 -4.09 4.67 -1.86
CA LEU A 7 -3.48 3.51 -2.47
C LEU A 7 -3.98 3.37 -3.88
N HIS A 8 -3.04 3.29 -4.79
CA HIS A 8 -3.28 3.19 -6.21
C HIS A 8 -2.72 1.87 -6.69
N CYS A 9 -3.55 1.07 -7.34
CA CYS A 9 -3.07 -0.09 -8.05
C CYS A 9 -2.76 0.29 -9.48
N GLU A 10 -1.51 0.09 -9.86
CA GLU A 10 -1.07 0.19 -11.24
C GLU A 10 -0.85 -1.20 -11.79
N ILE A 11 -1.26 -1.39 -13.04
CA ILE A 11 -0.90 -2.57 -13.81
C ILE A 11 -0.20 -2.19 -15.10
N ARG A 12 0.70 -3.05 -15.54
CA ARG A 12 1.41 -2.86 -16.79
C ARG A 12 0.56 -3.39 -17.93
N GLU A 13 0.13 -2.49 -18.82
CA GLU A 13 -0.66 -2.84 -20.00
C GLU A 13 0.19 -3.49 -21.09
N VAL A 14 -0.49 -4.13 -22.04
CA VAL A 14 0.13 -4.66 -23.27
C VAL A 14 0.69 -3.47 -24.06
N GLY A 15 2.02 -3.38 -24.14
CA GLY A 15 2.73 -2.18 -24.64
C GLY A 15 3.70 -1.59 -23.61
N GLY A 16 3.62 -2.03 -22.35
CA GLY A 16 4.65 -1.80 -21.33
C GLY A 16 4.45 -0.56 -20.46
N HIS A 17 3.37 0.20 -20.66
CA HIS A 17 3.02 1.36 -19.86
C HIS A 17 2.27 0.96 -18.59
N TRP A 18 2.51 1.67 -17.49
CA TRP A 18 1.76 1.52 -16.25
C TRP A 18 0.47 2.33 -16.32
N TRP A 19 -0.63 1.75 -15.86
CA TRP A 19 -1.93 2.39 -15.81
C TRP A 19 -2.61 2.17 -14.46
N PRO A 20 -3.14 3.24 -13.82
CA PRO A 20 -3.88 3.10 -12.57
C PRO A 20 -5.28 2.53 -12.85
N ILE A 21 -5.66 1.48 -12.12
CA ILE A 21 -6.94 0.78 -12.35
C ILE A 21 -7.86 0.78 -11.13
N ALA A 22 -7.33 1.08 -9.94
CA ALA A 22 -8.10 1.14 -8.72
C ALA A 22 -7.45 2.11 -7.73
N ILE A 23 -8.30 2.79 -6.95
CA ILE A 23 -7.90 3.77 -5.94
C ILE A 23 -8.69 3.49 -4.68
N PHE A 24 -8.01 3.49 -3.54
CA PHE A 24 -8.61 3.31 -2.22
C PHE A 24 -8.00 4.26 -1.20
N GLU A 25 -8.85 4.76 -0.31
CA GLU A 25 -8.43 5.65 0.77
C GLU A 25 -8.50 4.89 2.11
N ILE A 26 -7.45 5.01 2.91
CA ILE A 26 -7.40 4.50 4.28
C ILE A 26 -7.47 5.69 5.23
N GLY A 27 -8.57 5.81 5.97
CA GLY A 27 -8.77 6.88 6.96
C GLY A 27 -7.88 6.78 8.21
N SER A 28 -7.31 5.60 8.48
CA SER A 28 -6.35 5.37 9.57
C SER A 28 -5.20 4.47 9.10
N ALA A 29 -4.16 5.08 8.53
CA ALA A 29 -3.04 4.38 7.92
C ALA A 29 -1.86 4.13 8.87
N ARG A 30 -1.98 4.47 10.16
CA ARG A 30 -0.87 4.37 11.12
C ARG A 30 -0.30 2.95 11.23
N ARG A 31 -1.17 1.96 11.46
CA ARG A 31 -0.76 0.55 11.54
C ARG A 31 -0.23 0.02 10.21
N PHE A 32 -0.85 0.45 9.11
CA PHE A 32 -0.42 0.12 7.76
C PHE A 32 1.00 0.61 7.47
N ARG A 33 1.31 1.86 7.82
CA ARG A 33 2.67 2.41 7.72
C ARG A 33 3.65 1.66 8.62
N GLN A 34 3.27 1.31 9.84
CA GLN A 34 4.11 0.52 10.74
C GLN A 34 4.45 -0.86 10.16
N ALA A 35 3.46 -1.54 9.57
CA ALA A 35 3.68 -2.83 8.93
C ALA A 35 4.63 -2.73 7.72
N LEU A 36 4.50 -1.68 6.91
CA LEU A 36 5.45 -1.40 5.83
C LEU A 36 6.87 -1.18 6.36
N HIS A 37 7.04 -0.43 7.45
CA HIS A 37 8.36 -0.26 8.07
C HIS A 37 8.92 -1.59 8.57
N GLY A 38 8.11 -2.38 9.28
CA GLY A 38 8.52 -3.67 9.79
C GLY A 38 8.89 -4.67 8.69
N ALA A 39 8.23 -4.61 7.53
CA ALA A 39 8.56 -5.41 6.35
C ALA A 39 9.76 -4.86 5.54
N GLY A 40 10.33 -3.70 5.89
CA GLY A 40 11.37 -3.05 5.09
C GLY A 40 10.87 -2.50 3.74
N LEU A 41 9.57 -2.20 3.66
CA LEU A 41 8.88 -1.73 2.45
C LEU A 41 8.51 -0.23 2.50
N ALA A 42 8.77 0.47 3.61
CA ALA A 42 8.42 1.87 3.78
C ALA A 42 9.40 2.85 3.12
N ASP A 43 8.94 4.08 2.92
CA ASP A 43 9.72 5.25 2.49
C ASP A 43 10.57 5.07 1.22
N ARG A 44 10.14 4.21 0.30
CA ARG A 44 10.82 3.98 -0.98
C ARG A 44 10.60 5.11 -1.99
N GLY A 45 9.70 6.04 -1.69
CA GLY A 45 9.23 7.05 -2.62
C GLY A 45 8.30 6.47 -3.69
N LEU A 46 8.06 7.25 -4.74
CA LEU A 46 7.35 6.78 -5.91
C LEU A 46 8.25 5.88 -6.78
N PRO A 47 7.68 4.91 -7.51
CA PRO A 47 8.45 4.16 -8.48
C PRO A 47 8.90 5.10 -9.62
N PRO A 48 10.11 4.88 -10.19
CA PRO A 48 10.67 5.78 -11.21
C PRO A 48 9.83 5.83 -12.50
N ASP A 49 9.11 4.74 -12.78
CA ASP A 49 8.21 4.53 -13.91
C ASP A 49 6.74 4.57 -13.47
N VAL A 50 6.40 5.33 -12.42
CA VAL A 50 5.00 5.62 -12.05
C VAL A 50 4.25 6.22 -13.24
N SER A 51 2.98 5.85 -13.44
CA SER A 51 2.18 6.35 -14.56
C SER A 51 2.09 7.87 -14.55
N ASP A 52 2.14 8.49 -15.74
CA ASP A 52 2.10 9.95 -15.87
C ASP A 52 0.83 10.54 -15.25
N VAL A 53 -0.31 9.86 -15.41
CA VAL A 53 -1.60 10.26 -14.78
C VAL A 53 -1.47 10.32 -13.25
N LEU A 54 -0.82 9.34 -12.64
CA LEU A 54 -0.64 9.31 -11.19
C LEU A 54 0.41 10.33 -10.75
N ARG A 55 1.46 10.52 -11.54
CA ARG A 55 2.50 11.53 -11.30
C ARG A 55 1.93 12.95 -11.32
N ASP A 56 1.17 13.30 -12.34
CA ASP A 56 0.53 14.61 -12.48
C ASP A 56 -0.43 14.87 -11.31
N ARG A 57 -1.27 13.88 -10.97
CA ARG A 57 -2.17 13.97 -9.81
C ARG A 57 -1.40 14.14 -8.51
N TYR A 58 -0.28 13.43 -8.35
CA TYR A 58 0.58 13.53 -7.18
C TYR A 58 1.21 14.92 -7.09
N ASP A 59 1.83 15.40 -8.17
CA ASP A 59 2.49 16.70 -8.22
C ASP A 59 1.50 17.85 -7.95
N GLU A 60 0.27 17.75 -8.47
CA GLU A 60 -0.82 18.69 -8.17
C GLU A 60 -1.14 18.70 -6.68
N HIS A 61 -1.32 17.52 -6.07
CA HIS A 61 -1.66 17.41 -4.65
C HIS A 61 -0.52 17.88 -3.74
N VAL A 62 0.72 17.52 -4.05
CA VAL A 62 1.93 17.99 -3.35
C VAL A 62 2.04 19.51 -3.42
N THR A 63 1.73 20.10 -4.58
CA THR A 63 1.80 21.55 -4.76
C THR A 63 0.69 22.26 -3.99
N ALA A 64 -0.52 21.72 -3.99
CA ALA A 64 -1.68 22.31 -3.30
C ALA A 64 -1.59 22.18 -1.77
N TYR A 65 -1.13 21.02 -1.27
CA TYR A 65 -1.16 20.67 0.15
C TYR A 65 0.19 20.08 0.65
N PRO A 66 1.33 20.79 0.50
CA PRO A 66 2.66 20.21 0.76
C PRO A 66 2.89 19.82 2.22
N ARG A 67 2.14 20.43 3.16
CA ARG A 67 2.25 20.12 4.60
C ARG A 67 1.43 18.91 5.02
N GLU A 68 0.56 18.41 4.15
CA GLU A 68 -0.32 17.27 4.44
C GLU A 68 0.32 15.96 4.00
N ILE A 69 1.32 15.97 3.10
CA ILE A 69 2.00 14.76 2.62
C ILE A 69 3.16 14.35 3.54
N CYS A 70 3.13 13.10 3.96
CA CYS A 70 4.04 12.47 4.91
C CYS A 70 5.01 11.44 4.31
N GLY A 71 4.90 11.16 3.01
CA GLY A 71 5.77 10.24 2.27
C GLY A 71 5.02 9.37 1.27
N ALA A 72 5.76 8.61 0.48
CA ALA A 72 5.24 7.64 -0.48
C ALA A 72 6.09 6.36 -0.48
N THR A 73 5.48 5.25 -0.88
CA THR A 73 6.16 3.99 -1.13
C THR A 73 5.41 3.15 -2.16
N PHE A 74 6.07 2.14 -2.74
CA PHE A 74 5.43 1.17 -3.61
C PHE A 74 5.83 -0.26 -3.26
N VAL A 75 4.89 -1.18 -3.50
CA VAL A 75 4.99 -2.61 -3.16
C VAL A 75 4.48 -3.44 -4.34
N THR A 76 5.23 -4.46 -4.70
CA THR A 76 4.86 -5.42 -5.75
C THR A 76 3.88 -6.48 -5.21
N ALA A 77 3.20 -7.20 -6.11
CA ALA A 77 2.33 -8.30 -5.73
C ALA A 77 3.05 -9.34 -4.84
N GLN A 78 4.31 -9.65 -5.14
CA GLN A 78 5.12 -10.62 -4.40
C GLN A 78 5.52 -10.15 -2.99
N GLU A 79 5.60 -8.84 -2.78
CA GLU A 79 5.97 -8.25 -1.49
C GLU A 79 4.76 -8.06 -0.57
N LEU A 80 3.54 -7.98 -1.12
CA LEU A 80 2.31 -7.82 -0.33
C LEU A 80 2.15 -8.86 0.79
N PRO A 81 2.38 -10.17 0.56
CA PRO A 81 2.29 -11.18 1.61
C PRO A 81 3.27 -10.99 2.76
N LEU A 82 4.39 -10.27 2.57
CA LEU A 82 5.32 -9.98 3.67
C LEU A 82 4.63 -9.16 4.76
N MET A 83 3.65 -8.34 4.38
CA MET A 83 2.85 -7.57 5.31
C MET A 83 1.84 -8.42 6.06
N LEU A 84 1.58 -9.68 5.73
CA LEU A 84 0.61 -10.51 6.48
C LEU A 84 1.14 -11.03 7.82
N ASN A 85 2.42 -10.82 8.11
CA ASN A 85 2.98 -11.20 9.40
C ASN A 85 2.41 -10.31 10.51
N ALA A 86 1.58 -10.90 11.38
CA ALA A 86 0.96 -10.21 12.51
C ALA A 86 1.96 -9.47 13.41
N ALA A 87 3.21 -9.95 13.50
CA ALA A 87 4.26 -9.27 14.28
C ALA A 87 4.65 -7.89 13.75
N LEU A 88 4.26 -7.55 12.51
CA LEU A 88 4.52 -6.24 11.91
C LEU A 88 3.44 -5.20 12.28
N TRP A 89 2.25 -5.66 12.69
CA TRP A 89 1.11 -4.80 13.01
C TRP A 89 0.95 -4.52 14.50
N LEU A 90 1.65 -5.29 15.32
CA LEU A 90 1.42 -5.39 16.75
C LEU A 90 2.70 -5.14 17.52
N THR A 91 2.58 -4.39 18.60
CA THR A 91 3.62 -4.28 19.61
C THR A 91 3.89 -5.61 20.30
N ALA A 92 5.03 -5.72 21.00
CA ALA A 92 5.33 -6.91 21.82
C ALA A 92 4.23 -7.17 22.87
N GLU A 93 3.75 -6.11 23.52
CA GLU A 93 2.68 -6.16 24.52
C GLU A 93 1.34 -6.61 23.92
N GLU A 94 0.98 -6.10 22.73
CA GLU A 94 -0.22 -6.55 22.02
C GLU A 94 -0.15 -8.03 21.62
N ARG A 95 1.03 -8.52 21.22
CA ARG A 95 1.24 -9.94 20.87
C ARG A 95 1.10 -10.89 22.04
N GLU A 96 1.48 -10.46 23.25
CA GLU A 96 1.30 -11.25 24.47
C GLU A 96 -0.17 -11.28 24.93
N ARG A 97 -0.92 -10.20 24.64
CA ARG A 97 -2.30 -10.03 25.09
C ARG A 97 -3.34 -10.58 24.12
N ILE A 98 -3.09 -10.52 22.81
CA ILE A 98 -4.06 -10.88 21.77
C ILE A 98 -3.72 -12.29 21.24
N PRO A 99 -4.65 -13.25 21.31
CA PRO A 99 -4.44 -14.59 20.79
C PRO A 99 -4.20 -14.60 19.26
N PRO A 100 -3.34 -15.51 18.74
CA PRO A 100 -3.04 -15.60 17.31
C PRO A 100 -4.24 -15.71 16.36
N HIS A 101 -5.29 -16.42 16.77
CA HIS A 101 -6.48 -16.65 15.96
C HIS A 101 -7.37 -15.40 15.85
N THR A 102 -7.21 -14.40 16.73
CA THR A 102 -7.97 -13.15 16.68
C THR A 102 -7.42 -12.20 15.60
N TYR A 103 -6.24 -12.48 15.04
CA TYR A 103 -5.64 -11.66 13.98
C TYR A 103 -6.25 -11.92 12.61
N GLU A 104 -6.88 -13.08 12.39
CA GLU A 104 -7.58 -13.41 11.14
C GLU A 104 -8.81 -12.52 10.90
N GLU A 105 -9.29 -11.80 11.93
CA GLU A 105 -10.44 -10.89 11.86
C GLU A 105 -10.06 -9.40 11.73
N TYR A 106 -8.78 -9.07 11.53
CA TYR A 106 -8.37 -7.68 11.34
C TYR A 106 -8.66 -7.21 9.91
N ALA A 107 -9.31 -6.05 9.78
CA ALA A 107 -9.62 -5.44 8.49
C ALA A 107 -8.36 -5.17 7.65
N GLU A 108 -7.22 -4.96 8.30
CA GLU A 108 -5.94 -4.72 7.63
C GLU A 108 -5.39 -5.98 6.93
N THR A 109 -5.54 -7.18 7.52
CA THR A 109 -5.12 -8.43 6.87
C THR A 109 -6.04 -8.78 5.71
N ASP A 110 -7.35 -8.57 5.86
CA ASP A 110 -8.32 -8.72 4.77
C ASP A 110 -8.00 -7.78 3.59
N PHE A 111 -7.59 -6.54 3.91
CA PHE A 111 -7.16 -5.59 2.90
C PHE A 111 -5.94 -6.08 2.12
N ILE A 112 -4.89 -6.56 2.81
CA ILE A 112 -3.70 -7.10 2.14
C ILE A 112 -4.07 -8.35 1.31
N HIS A 113 -4.91 -9.24 1.84
CA HIS A 113 -5.37 -10.43 1.13
C HIS A 113 -6.16 -10.08 -0.14
N ALA A 114 -7.10 -9.15 -0.04
CA ALA A 114 -7.89 -8.68 -1.17
C ALA A 114 -6.99 -8.09 -2.26
N TRP A 115 -6.03 -7.27 -1.88
CA TRP A 115 -5.09 -6.69 -2.83
C TRP A 115 -4.15 -7.69 -3.45
N HIS A 116 -3.64 -8.63 -2.66
CA HIS A 116 -2.80 -9.69 -3.17
C HIS A 116 -3.57 -10.54 -4.19
N ALA A 117 -4.81 -10.91 -3.89
CA ALA A 117 -5.68 -11.65 -4.82
C ALA A 117 -5.97 -10.83 -6.09
N PHE A 118 -6.26 -9.54 -5.95
CA PHE A 118 -6.49 -8.64 -7.08
C PHE A 118 -5.26 -8.52 -7.99
N ALA A 119 -4.09 -8.30 -7.41
CA ALA A 119 -2.82 -8.23 -8.13
C ALA A 119 -2.52 -9.56 -8.84
N GLN A 120 -2.69 -10.70 -8.16
CA GLN A 120 -2.50 -12.02 -8.75
C GLN A 120 -3.44 -12.28 -9.92
N ALA A 121 -4.69 -11.83 -9.85
CA ALA A 121 -5.64 -11.98 -10.96
C ALA A 121 -5.15 -11.25 -12.21
N HIS A 122 -4.51 -10.09 -12.08
CA HIS A 122 -3.90 -9.37 -13.20
C HIS A 122 -2.61 -10.02 -13.69
N GLU A 123 -1.74 -10.46 -12.78
CA GLU A 123 -0.48 -11.14 -13.13
C GLU A 123 -0.71 -12.46 -13.87
N ALA A 124 -1.80 -13.18 -13.54
CA ALA A 124 -2.23 -14.39 -14.25
C ALA A 124 -2.58 -14.13 -15.73
N HIS A 125 -2.85 -12.87 -16.11
CA HIS A 125 -3.09 -12.44 -17.48
C HIS A 125 -1.88 -11.69 -18.07
N GLU A 126 -0.67 -11.98 -17.58
CA GLU A 126 0.61 -11.38 -18.03
C GLU A 126 0.70 -9.86 -17.82
N ARG A 127 -0.11 -9.30 -16.91
CA ARG A 127 -0.09 -7.88 -16.54
C ARG A 127 0.52 -7.73 -15.16
N ALA A 128 1.78 -7.31 -15.10
CA ALA A 128 2.45 -7.04 -13.82
C ALA A 128 1.66 -6.01 -13.00
N ALA A 129 1.55 -6.22 -11.68
CA ALA A 129 0.77 -5.36 -10.79
C ALA A 129 1.62 -4.81 -9.64
N ARG A 130 1.34 -3.58 -9.23
CA ARG A 130 1.93 -2.97 -8.03
C ARG A 130 0.96 -2.03 -7.34
N LEU A 131 1.22 -1.78 -6.07
CA LEU A 131 0.56 -0.75 -5.28
C LEU A 131 1.50 0.42 -5.05
N VAL A 132 1.02 1.61 -5.35
CA VAL A 132 1.67 2.89 -5.05
C VAL A 132 0.86 3.58 -3.97
N MET A 133 1.51 3.99 -2.89
CA MET A 133 0.85 4.43 -1.67
C MET A 133 1.48 5.73 -1.22
N TRP A 134 0.69 6.75 -0.91
CA TRP A 134 1.17 7.95 -0.25
C TRP A 134 0.39 8.22 1.02
N PHE A 135 1.07 8.86 1.98
CA PHE A 135 0.55 9.08 3.31
C PHE A 135 0.21 10.56 3.52
N GLY A 136 -0.97 10.83 4.07
CA GLY A 136 -1.50 12.15 4.42
C GLY A 136 -1.62 12.39 5.94
N LEU A 137 -1.89 13.62 6.39
CA LEU A 137 -2.10 14.03 7.81
C LEU A 137 -3.52 14.49 8.15
#